data_AF-A0A2S5R645-F1
#
_entry.id   AF-A0A2S5R645-F1
#
_cell.length_a   1.000
_cell.length_b   1.000
_cell.length_c   1.000
_cell.angle_alpha   90.00
_cell.angle_beta   90.00
_cell.angle_gamma   90.00
#
_symmetry.space_group_name_H-M   'P 1'
#
loop_
_entity.id
_entity.type
_entity.pdbx_description
1 polymer ?
#
loop_
_entity_poly.entity_id
_entity_poly.type
_entity_poly.pdbx_seq_one_letter_code
_entity_poly.pdbx_strand_id
1 'polypeptide(L)'
;MQNKFYRQSGVALILTAFILALIATAYLLKSYDQNSLRVEQDKKTYLALNQAKQALIAWSASHLYYPGQMPFPDRNGEPVPNYDGLSDCNSPTSTFSYSLLIGQLPVYGQGNPCTAPQTGIGENYQDAQGNRLWYAVSRNLVHKYESAAIPPVDPIINPSIISNPVEPWLVVRDRNGNVISNRVAAVIIAPGNVLTGQNRAGAAPNANQYLDSFSIGAATYSNANYDMPNEDFIMGQDSRDITEADVSVTKPYQFNDKLVFITIDELMAAVTNRASAESSKLLSQYRAKNTLFPYAANLGATPNNHASSGTNTKGLLPIDMTDTCSCASASSCSCSFNPILNVVFRRGGGTAWTSSAGSCTPSGADCTCTGAGSCTRTTRTFSCDTNGLCTHNVGGANNTYTYSVPSYADIYSAGAGCIISGVRAVCNNAGTLTIGLKEPDWFKTNLWQDYFYYEWSPLIANLQAGLTTGVDAILIGTGDRLAITEARPTGSPIPPTSDITYYLDSIENTNNDLVYDAVNKQKSNLHNDQVYIISP
;
A
#
# COMPACT_ATOMS: atom_id res chain seq x y z
N MET A 1 89.46 26.55 -37.78
CA MET A 1 88.50 26.93 -36.74
C MET A 1 87.64 28.08 -37.26
N GLN A 2 86.34 27.87 -37.42
CA GLN A 2 85.31 28.92 -37.30
C GLN A 2 83.94 28.24 -37.27
N ASN A 3 83.32 28.21 -36.09
CA ASN A 3 82.04 27.57 -35.82
C ASN A 3 80.89 28.38 -36.43
N LYS A 4 80.09 27.72 -37.27
CA LYS A 4 78.75 28.15 -37.69
C LYS A 4 77.76 27.85 -36.56
N PHE A 5 77.21 28.88 -35.93
CA PHE A 5 76.02 28.74 -35.09
C PHE A 5 74.81 29.34 -35.81
N TYR A 6 73.93 28.48 -36.31
CA TYR A 6 72.58 28.89 -36.68
C TYR A 6 71.73 29.00 -35.41
N ARG A 7 71.21 30.20 -35.13
CA ARG A 7 70.17 30.42 -34.11
C ARG A 7 68.85 29.85 -34.65
N GLN A 8 68.51 28.62 -34.26
CA GLN A 8 67.14 28.10 -34.30
C GLN A 8 66.70 27.80 -32.86
N SER A 9 66.14 28.79 -32.17
CA SER A 9 65.70 28.63 -30.77
C SER A 9 64.20 28.84 -30.56
N GLY A 10 63.42 29.14 -31.61
CA GLY A 10 61.96 29.30 -31.51
C GLY A 10 61.17 28.06 -31.91
N VAL A 11 61.36 27.59 -33.15
CA VAL A 11 60.55 26.49 -33.73
C VAL A 11 60.84 25.15 -33.04
N ALA A 12 62.09 24.87 -32.70
CA ALA A 12 62.47 23.65 -31.99
C ALA A 12 61.76 23.54 -30.64
N LEU A 13 61.66 24.65 -29.88
CA LEU A 13 61.07 24.67 -28.55
C LEU A 13 59.54 24.48 -28.60
N ILE A 14 58.88 25.06 -29.61
CA ILE A 14 57.45 24.84 -29.87
C ILE A 14 57.20 23.38 -30.26
N LEU A 15 58.05 22.80 -31.12
CA LEU A 15 57.92 21.41 -31.55
C LEU A 15 58.12 20.44 -30.37
N THR A 16 59.11 20.70 -29.51
CA THR A 16 59.34 19.91 -28.30
C THR A 16 58.19 20.06 -27.30
N ALA A 17 57.66 21.27 -27.09
CA ALA A 17 56.49 21.49 -26.24
C ALA A 17 55.24 20.78 -26.77
N PHE A 18 55.04 20.78 -28.10
CA PHE A 18 53.93 20.07 -28.74
C PHE A 18 54.06 18.55 -28.59
N ILE A 19 55.27 18.00 -28.76
CA ILE A 19 55.54 16.58 -28.55
C ILE A 19 55.33 16.19 -27.07
N LEU A 20 55.78 17.02 -26.12
CA LEU A 20 55.57 16.78 -24.70
C LEU A 20 54.08 16.86 -24.30
N ALA A 21 53.33 17.79 -24.88
CA ALA A 21 51.89 17.89 -24.68
C ALA A 21 51.15 16.66 -25.24
N LEU A 22 51.54 16.16 -26.41
CA LEU A 22 51.00 14.93 -26.98
C LEU A 22 51.34 13.69 -26.14
N ILE A 23 52.56 13.60 -25.63
CA ILE A 23 52.98 12.50 -24.73
C ILE A 23 52.21 12.56 -23.40
N ALA A 24 52.04 13.74 -22.82
CA ALA A 24 51.26 13.92 -21.59
C ALA A 24 49.78 13.57 -21.80
N THR A 25 49.20 13.99 -22.93
CA THR A 25 47.82 13.64 -23.29
C THR A 25 47.67 12.14 -23.55
N ALA A 26 48.62 11.52 -24.27
CA ALA A 26 48.64 10.07 -24.49
C ALA A 26 48.82 9.28 -23.19
N TYR A 27 49.62 9.78 -22.25
CA TYR A 27 49.82 9.17 -20.93
C TYR A 27 48.56 9.28 -20.06
N LEU A 28 47.89 10.44 -20.06
CA LEU A 28 46.60 10.64 -19.39
C LEU A 28 45.48 9.77 -19.98
N LEU A 29 45.46 9.60 -21.31
CA LEU A 29 44.53 8.69 -21.98
C LEU A 29 44.83 7.22 -21.68
N LYS A 30 46.10 6.87 -21.43
CA LYS A 30 46.53 5.52 -21.06
C LYS A 30 46.32 5.21 -19.57
N SER A 31 46.24 6.23 -18.71
CA SER A 31 45.88 6.10 -17.29
C SER A 31 44.36 6.09 -17.05
N TYR A 32 43.55 6.27 -18.09
CA TYR A 32 42.10 6.16 -18.04
C TYR A 32 41.69 4.70 -18.20
N ASP A 33 41.44 4.02 -17.08
CA ASP A 33 40.97 2.63 -17.09
C ASP A 33 39.49 2.59 -17.50
N GLN A 34 39.22 2.08 -18.71
CA GLN A 34 37.86 1.91 -19.24
C GLN A 34 36.98 1.02 -18.33
N ASN A 35 37.59 0.08 -17.62
CA ASN A 35 36.87 -0.77 -16.67
C ASN A 35 36.43 0.05 -15.45
N SER A 36 37.26 0.96 -14.95
CA SER A 36 36.90 1.82 -13.82
C SER A 36 35.72 2.76 -14.14
N LEU A 37 35.71 3.37 -15.33
CA LEU A 37 34.58 4.19 -15.79
C LEU A 37 33.30 3.38 -15.91
N ARG A 38 33.40 2.16 -16.45
CA ARG A 38 32.25 1.27 -16.60
C ARG A 38 31.67 0.88 -15.24
N VAL A 39 32.52 0.52 -14.28
CA VAL A 39 32.09 0.18 -12.91
C VAL A 39 31.38 1.37 -12.25
N GLU A 40 31.90 2.58 -12.41
CA GLU A 40 31.24 3.79 -11.90
C GLU A 40 29.90 4.07 -12.60
N GLN A 41 29.80 3.82 -13.91
CA GLN A 41 28.53 3.90 -14.64
C GLN A 41 27.52 2.86 -14.13
N ASP A 42 27.92 1.60 -14.01
CA ASP A 42 27.06 0.53 -13.50
C ASP A 42 26.57 0.86 -12.08
N LYS A 43 27.47 1.37 -11.21
CA LYS A 43 27.13 1.81 -9.86
C LYS A 43 26.09 2.94 -9.87
N LYS A 44 26.25 3.95 -10.73
CA LYS A 44 25.28 5.04 -10.87
C LYS A 44 23.92 4.53 -11.38
N THR A 45 23.93 3.63 -12.37
CA THR A 45 22.72 3.00 -12.91
C THR A 45 22.00 2.18 -11.84
N TYR A 46 22.68 1.31 -11.09
CA TYR A 46 22.06 0.53 -10.02
C TYR A 46 21.58 1.39 -8.85
N LEU A 47 22.25 2.52 -8.56
CA LEU A 47 21.76 3.48 -7.57
C LEU A 47 20.42 4.06 -8.01
N ALA A 48 20.30 4.53 -9.26
CA ALA A 48 19.06 5.07 -9.80
C ALA A 48 17.94 4.01 -9.84
N LEU A 49 18.25 2.78 -10.28
CA LEU A 49 17.31 1.65 -10.28
C LEU A 49 16.79 1.35 -8.87
N ASN A 50 17.67 1.30 -7.86
CA ASN A 50 17.28 1.04 -6.48
C ASN A 50 16.46 2.18 -5.88
N GLN A 51 16.81 3.44 -6.16
CA GLN A 51 16.02 4.60 -5.73
C GLN A 51 14.62 4.57 -6.33
N ALA A 52 14.52 4.29 -7.64
CA ALA A 52 13.23 4.11 -8.32
C ALA A 52 12.41 2.95 -7.74
N LYS A 53 13.05 1.80 -7.44
CA LYS A 53 12.41 0.66 -6.77
C LYS A 53 11.80 1.06 -5.44
N GLN A 54 12.57 1.74 -4.58
CA GLN A 54 12.08 2.17 -3.26
C GLN A 54 10.98 3.22 -3.37
N ALA A 55 11.12 4.18 -4.28
CA ALA A 55 10.13 5.21 -4.52
C ALA A 55 8.80 4.63 -5.01
N LEU A 56 8.85 3.63 -5.89
CA LEU A 56 7.65 2.96 -6.42
C LEU A 56 6.93 2.13 -5.33
N ILE A 57 7.68 1.39 -4.49
CA ILE A 57 7.10 0.68 -3.34
C ILE A 57 6.44 1.68 -2.38
N ALA A 58 7.15 2.77 -2.04
CA ALA A 58 6.65 3.79 -1.13
C ALA A 58 5.39 4.49 -1.69
N TRP A 59 5.40 4.84 -2.98
CA TRP A 59 4.25 5.42 -3.66
C TRP A 59 3.04 4.49 -3.62
N SER A 60 3.25 3.21 -3.94
CA SER A 60 2.18 2.20 -3.95
C SER A 60 1.60 1.96 -2.56
N ALA A 61 2.45 1.76 -1.54
CA ALA A 61 1.99 1.49 -0.17
C ALA A 61 1.38 2.72 0.52
N SER A 62 1.75 3.93 0.12
CA SER A 62 1.24 5.18 0.70
C SER A 62 0.06 5.79 -0.09
N HIS A 63 -0.37 5.15 -1.18
CA HIS A 63 -1.47 5.64 -2.01
C HIS A 63 -2.74 5.84 -1.18
N LEU A 64 -3.36 7.03 -1.26
CA LEU A 64 -4.40 7.42 -0.29
C LEU A 64 -5.65 6.54 -0.33
N TYR A 65 -6.08 6.13 -1.52
CA TYR A 65 -7.33 5.39 -1.72
C TYR A 65 -7.13 3.96 -2.20
N TYR A 66 -5.92 3.60 -2.66
CA TYR A 66 -5.65 2.30 -3.28
C TYR A 66 -4.25 1.78 -2.92
N PRO A 67 -3.90 1.62 -1.62
CA PRO A 67 -2.60 1.06 -1.25
C PRO A 67 -2.33 -0.27 -1.95
N GLY A 68 -1.10 -0.42 -2.45
CA GLY A 68 -0.64 -1.61 -3.17
C GLY A 68 -0.97 -1.61 -4.66
N GLN A 69 -1.83 -0.71 -5.16
CA GLN A 69 -1.93 -0.48 -6.60
C GLN A 69 -0.67 0.21 -7.11
N MET A 70 -0.36 -0.02 -8.37
CA MET A 70 0.80 0.48 -9.08
C MET A 70 0.34 1.37 -10.25
N PRO A 71 1.12 2.40 -10.61
CA PRO A 71 0.77 3.27 -11.72
C PRO A 71 0.85 2.53 -13.05
N PHE A 72 0.09 2.97 -14.05
CA PHE A 72 0.37 2.56 -15.43
C PHE A 72 1.68 3.21 -15.91
N PRO A 73 2.45 2.54 -16.77
CA PRO A 73 3.63 3.14 -17.39
C PRO A 73 3.30 4.40 -18.21
N ASP A 74 4.32 5.23 -18.40
CA ASP A 74 4.36 6.37 -19.33
C ASP A 74 4.74 5.86 -20.73
N ARG A 75 3.87 5.98 -21.72
CA ARG A 75 3.94 5.22 -22.98
C ARG A 75 4.05 6.15 -24.19
N ASN A 76 4.29 5.50 -25.33
CA ASN A 76 4.13 6.12 -26.63
C ASN A 76 2.71 5.82 -27.11
N GLY A 77 1.84 6.83 -27.20
CA GLY A 77 0.50 6.64 -27.73
C GLY A 77 -0.49 7.78 -27.44
N GLU A 78 -1.38 8.01 -28.39
CA GLU A 78 -2.55 8.89 -28.26
C GLU A 78 -3.56 8.35 -27.24
N PRO A 79 -4.31 9.21 -26.52
CA PRO A 79 -4.46 10.66 -26.72
C PRO A 79 -3.57 11.56 -25.84
N VAL A 80 -2.56 10.99 -25.16
CA VAL A 80 -1.68 11.70 -24.22
C VAL A 80 -0.35 12.03 -24.91
N PRO A 81 0.35 13.14 -24.58
CA PRO A 81 1.66 13.41 -25.17
C PRO A 81 2.64 12.27 -24.85
N ASN A 82 3.33 11.77 -25.86
CA ASN A 82 4.23 10.63 -25.70
C ASN A 82 5.35 10.90 -24.69
N TYR A 83 5.55 10.00 -23.73
CA TYR A 83 6.65 10.06 -22.76
C TYR A 83 6.71 11.37 -21.96
N ASP A 84 5.56 11.91 -21.57
CA ASP A 84 5.45 13.19 -20.87
C ASP A 84 5.78 13.13 -19.38
N GLY A 85 6.01 11.93 -18.86
CA GLY A 85 6.32 11.67 -17.46
C GLY A 85 5.10 11.33 -16.60
N LEU A 86 3.90 11.27 -17.17
CA LEU A 86 2.67 10.86 -16.51
C LEU A 86 2.32 9.40 -16.82
N SER A 87 1.51 8.79 -15.95
CA SER A 87 0.94 7.47 -16.22
C SER A 87 -0.11 7.51 -17.33
N ASP A 88 0.03 6.63 -18.31
CA ASP A 88 -0.91 6.45 -19.42
C ASP A 88 -1.85 5.27 -19.16
N CYS A 89 -2.79 5.46 -18.23
CA CYS A 89 -3.79 4.45 -17.92
C CYS A 89 -4.70 4.12 -19.11
N ASN A 90 -5.29 2.93 -19.07
CA ASN A 90 -6.25 2.49 -20.09
C ASN A 90 -7.49 3.41 -20.11
N SER A 91 -8.04 3.68 -21.28
CA SER A 91 -9.32 4.39 -21.38
C SER A 91 -10.47 3.48 -20.92
N PRO A 92 -11.51 4.03 -20.23
CA PRO A 92 -12.67 3.25 -19.83
C PRO A 92 -13.44 2.59 -20.98
N THR A 93 -13.28 3.11 -22.20
CA THR A 93 -13.98 2.62 -23.40
C THR A 93 -13.12 1.74 -24.29
N SER A 94 -11.85 1.51 -23.95
CA SER A 94 -10.94 0.68 -24.76
C SER A 94 -10.78 -0.72 -24.20
N THR A 95 -10.72 -1.70 -25.12
CA THR A 95 -10.30 -3.06 -24.80
C THR A 95 -8.89 -3.03 -24.22
N PHE A 96 -8.72 -3.68 -23.08
CA PHE A 96 -7.41 -3.79 -22.45
C PHE A 96 -6.42 -4.59 -23.32
N SER A 97 -5.15 -4.16 -23.33
CA SER A 97 -4.03 -4.86 -23.96
C SER A 97 -2.84 -4.92 -22.99
N TYR A 98 -2.12 -6.04 -22.98
CA TYR A 98 -0.91 -6.20 -22.16
C TYR A 98 0.21 -5.22 -22.56
N SER A 99 0.22 -4.75 -23.81
CA SER A 99 1.17 -3.73 -24.27
C SER A 99 1.04 -2.38 -23.52
N LEU A 100 -0.08 -2.17 -22.81
CA LEU A 100 -0.28 -1.01 -21.94
C LEU A 100 0.52 -1.10 -20.63
N LEU A 101 1.09 -2.26 -20.31
CA LEU A 101 1.77 -2.54 -19.04
C LEU A 101 3.30 -2.47 -19.13
N ILE A 102 3.84 -1.95 -20.23
CA ILE A 102 5.26 -1.57 -20.36
C ILE A 102 5.42 -0.17 -20.95
N GLY A 103 6.36 0.61 -20.43
CA GLY A 103 6.64 1.99 -20.84
C GLY A 103 7.80 2.59 -20.05
N GLN A 104 8.01 3.89 -20.14
CA GLN A 104 8.87 4.63 -19.22
C GLN A 104 8.24 4.68 -17.83
N LEU A 105 9.08 4.79 -16.81
CA LEU A 105 8.64 4.98 -15.44
C LEU A 105 7.96 6.36 -15.33
N PRO A 106 6.69 6.45 -14.89
CA PRO A 106 5.98 7.71 -14.72
C PRO A 106 6.51 8.45 -13.48
N VAL A 107 6.94 9.70 -13.64
CA VAL A 107 7.66 10.47 -12.61
C VAL A 107 6.85 11.63 -12.03
N TYR A 108 5.98 12.24 -12.83
CA TYR A 108 5.24 13.45 -12.46
C TYR A 108 3.84 13.17 -11.89
N GLY A 109 3.34 11.94 -12.03
CA GLY A 109 2.05 11.53 -11.50
C GLY A 109 1.24 10.77 -12.53
N GLN A 110 -0.07 10.87 -12.40
CA GLN A 110 -1.02 10.28 -13.33
C GLN A 110 -1.79 11.41 -14.02
N GLY A 111 -2.40 11.17 -15.18
CA GLY A 111 -3.31 12.10 -15.86
C GLY A 111 -4.75 11.56 -15.86
N ASN A 112 -5.78 12.35 -16.17
CA ASN A 112 -7.14 11.80 -16.40
C ASN A 112 -7.08 10.87 -17.64
N PRO A 113 -7.59 9.60 -17.63
CA PRO A 113 -8.61 9.01 -16.74
C PRO A 113 -8.13 8.35 -15.46
N CYS A 114 -6.87 8.50 -15.06
CA CYS A 114 -6.30 7.70 -14.00
C CYS A 114 -6.86 8.06 -12.61
N THR A 115 -6.90 7.10 -11.69
CA THR A 115 -7.43 7.29 -10.34
C THR A 115 -6.66 8.35 -9.55
N ALA A 116 -7.39 9.09 -8.71
CA ALA A 116 -6.79 10.04 -7.77
C ALA A 116 -6.15 9.32 -6.58
N PRO A 117 -5.19 9.95 -5.86
CA PRO A 117 -4.56 11.22 -6.18
C PRO A 117 -3.46 11.10 -7.25
N GLN A 118 -3.38 12.10 -8.14
CA GLN A 118 -2.43 12.14 -9.26
C GLN A 118 -1.04 12.59 -8.80
N THR A 119 -0.46 11.84 -7.88
CA THR A 119 0.85 12.12 -7.26
C THR A 119 1.94 11.37 -8.00
N GLY A 120 3.07 12.04 -8.28
CA GLY A 120 4.26 11.41 -8.86
C GLY A 120 5.03 10.55 -7.87
N ILE A 121 5.83 9.63 -8.39
CA ILE A 121 6.76 8.81 -7.59
C ILE A 121 7.98 9.63 -7.08
N GLY A 122 8.07 10.91 -7.45
CA GLY A 122 8.98 11.88 -6.84
C GLY A 122 9.97 12.49 -7.83
N GLU A 123 10.92 11.69 -8.31
CA GLU A 123 12.09 12.19 -9.06
C GLU A 123 12.18 11.59 -10.47
N ASN A 124 12.89 12.30 -11.36
CA ASN A 124 13.24 11.78 -12.68
C ASN A 124 14.49 10.91 -12.60
N TYR A 125 14.30 9.62 -12.34
CA TYR A 125 15.39 8.65 -12.28
C TYR A 125 15.97 8.37 -13.67
N GLN A 126 17.28 8.49 -13.80
CA GLN A 126 18.00 8.25 -15.04
C GLN A 126 19.20 7.31 -14.83
N ASP A 127 19.50 6.51 -15.83
CA ASP A 127 20.71 5.69 -15.84
C ASP A 127 21.98 6.54 -15.96
N ALA A 128 23.15 5.89 -15.95
CA ALA A 128 24.42 6.61 -16.07
C ALA A 128 24.61 7.36 -17.40
N GLN A 129 23.87 6.96 -18.44
CA GLN A 129 23.87 7.54 -19.77
C GLN A 129 22.86 8.69 -19.92
N GLY A 130 22.03 8.93 -18.90
CA GLY A 130 21.00 9.98 -18.90
C GLY A 130 19.68 9.54 -19.53
N ASN A 131 19.48 8.24 -19.78
CA ASN A 131 18.18 7.75 -20.24
C ASN A 131 17.22 7.63 -19.06
N ARG A 132 15.93 7.93 -19.30
CA ARG A 132 14.86 7.59 -18.35
C ARG A 132 14.75 6.08 -18.18
N LEU A 133 14.40 5.66 -16.98
CA LEU A 133 14.14 4.26 -16.69
C LEU A 133 12.82 3.80 -17.34
N TRP A 134 12.81 2.55 -17.76
CA TRP A 134 11.65 1.82 -18.22
C TRP A 134 11.04 1.01 -17.08
N TYR A 135 9.78 0.65 -17.25
CA TYR A 135 8.93 0.11 -16.22
C TYR A 135 7.89 -0.84 -16.83
N ALA A 136 7.75 -2.01 -16.22
CA ALA A 136 6.69 -2.94 -16.49
C ALA A 136 5.99 -3.37 -15.20
N VAL A 137 4.68 -3.62 -15.27
CA VAL A 137 3.84 -3.86 -14.09
C VAL A 137 2.88 -5.03 -14.29
N SER A 138 2.68 -5.84 -13.26
CA SER A 138 1.71 -6.92 -13.30
C SER A 138 0.28 -6.39 -13.41
N ARG A 139 -0.54 -7.05 -14.22
CA ARG A 139 -1.98 -6.76 -14.35
C ARG A 139 -2.75 -6.86 -13.04
N ASN A 140 -2.24 -7.63 -12.07
CA ASN A 140 -2.85 -7.76 -10.74
C ASN A 140 -2.84 -6.46 -9.93
N LEU A 141 -2.02 -5.47 -10.30
CA LEU A 141 -1.73 -4.30 -9.46
C LEU A 141 -2.19 -2.97 -10.08
N VAL A 142 -2.75 -2.98 -11.28
CA VAL A 142 -3.22 -1.76 -11.93
C VAL A 142 -4.75 -1.65 -11.88
N HIS A 143 -5.26 -0.42 -11.82
CA HIS A 143 -6.69 -0.15 -11.89
C HIS A 143 -7.31 -0.70 -13.18
N LYS A 144 -8.54 -1.22 -13.09
CA LYS A 144 -9.26 -1.77 -14.24
C LYS A 144 -10.24 -0.75 -14.78
N TYR A 145 -9.96 -0.22 -15.97
CA TYR A 145 -10.82 0.77 -16.62
C TYR A 145 -11.84 0.12 -17.58
N GLU A 146 -11.54 -1.06 -18.12
CA GLU A 146 -12.35 -1.69 -19.16
C GLU A 146 -13.73 -2.17 -18.68
N SER A 147 -14.76 -1.93 -19.49
CA SER A 147 -16.16 -1.85 -19.09
C SER A 147 -16.96 -3.17 -19.03
N ALA A 148 -16.37 -4.31 -18.66
CA ALA A 148 -17.13 -5.58 -18.65
C ALA A 148 -18.09 -5.73 -17.44
N ALA A 149 -17.84 -5.01 -16.35
CA ALA A 149 -18.75 -4.86 -15.22
C ALA A 149 -18.89 -3.36 -14.92
N ILE A 150 -20.09 -2.88 -14.64
CA ILE A 150 -20.30 -1.50 -14.19
C ILE A 150 -20.68 -1.55 -12.70
N PRO A 151 -19.84 -1.00 -11.79
CA PRO A 151 -18.49 -0.47 -12.03
C PRO A 151 -17.43 -1.58 -12.23
N PRO A 152 -16.29 -1.30 -12.90
CA PRO A 152 -15.16 -2.21 -12.92
C PRO A 152 -14.73 -2.54 -11.48
N VAL A 153 -14.54 -3.82 -11.17
CA VAL A 153 -14.06 -4.23 -9.85
C VAL A 153 -12.55 -4.20 -9.88
N ASP A 154 -11.99 -3.21 -9.19
CA ASP A 154 -10.55 -3.11 -8.97
C ASP A 154 -9.99 -4.37 -8.29
N PRO A 155 -8.70 -4.67 -8.49
CA PRO A 155 -8.06 -5.79 -7.80
C PRO A 155 -8.18 -5.60 -6.28
N ILE A 156 -8.60 -6.66 -5.60
CA ILE A 156 -8.55 -6.75 -4.14
C ILE A 156 -7.09 -6.96 -3.75
N ILE A 157 -6.51 -6.00 -3.04
CA ILE A 157 -5.10 -6.04 -2.62
C ILE A 157 -5.00 -6.28 -1.13
N ASN A 158 -4.77 -7.54 -0.79
CA ASN A 158 -4.52 -8.04 0.55
C ASN A 158 -3.53 -9.23 0.46
N PRO A 159 -3.11 -9.85 1.58
CA PRO A 159 -2.16 -10.95 1.54
C PRO A 159 -2.57 -12.12 0.65
N SER A 160 -3.86 -12.39 0.39
CA SER A 160 -4.24 -13.52 -0.51
C SER A 160 -3.77 -13.40 -1.95
N ILE A 161 -3.48 -12.18 -2.42
CA ILE A 161 -3.03 -11.97 -3.79
C ILE A 161 -1.66 -12.64 -4.03
N ILE A 162 -0.86 -12.83 -2.98
CA ILE A 162 0.43 -13.54 -3.01
C ILE A 162 0.25 -14.95 -3.57
N SER A 163 -0.74 -15.70 -3.07
CA SER A 163 -0.92 -17.12 -3.42
C SER A 163 -2.05 -17.36 -4.42
N ASN A 164 -3.02 -16.46 -4.47
CA ASN A 164 -4.23 -16.57 -5.29
C ASN A 164 -4.41 -15.33 -6.18
N PRO A 165 -3.42 -14.96 -7.01
CA PRO A 165 -3.59 -13.82 -7.90
C PRO A 165 -4.62 -14.15 -8.99
N VAL A 166 -5.29 -13.12 -9.51
CA VAL A 166 -6.26 -13.28 -10.61
C VAL A 166 -5.54 -13.62 -11.91
N GLU A 167 -4.41 -12.95 -12.15
CA GLU A 167 -3.51 -13.18 -13.27
C GLU A 167 -2.19 -13.79 -12.77
N PRO A 168 -1.45 -14.56 -13.58
CA PRO A 168 -0.08 -14.91 -13.27
C PRO A 168 0.80 -13.68 -12.95
N TRP A 169 1.78 -13.87 -12.07
CA TRP A 169 2.82 -12.86 -11.83
C TRP A 169 3.82 -12.79 -12.98
N LEU A 170 4.52 -11.66 -13.08
CA LEU A 170 5.66 -11.52 -13.98
C LEU A 170 6.79 -12.47 -13.58
N VAL A 171 7.64 -12.78 -14.54
CA VAL A 171 8.78 -13.67 -14.35
C VAL A 171 10.07 -12.91 -14.68
N VAL A 172 11.10 -13.08 -13.83
CA VAL A 172 12.46 -12.60 -14.10
C VAL A 172 13.39 -13.79 -14.18
N ARG A 173 14.23 -13.80 -15.22
CA ARG A 173 15.20 -14.87 -15.53
C ARG A 173 16.64 -14.38 -15.51
N ASP A 174 17.56 -15.31 -15.28
CA ASP A 174 18.99 -15.08 -15.47
C ASP A 174 19.39 -15.14 -16.95
N ARG A 175 20.67 -14.85 -17.24
CA ARG A 175 21.23 -14.90 -18.59
C ARG A 175 21.16 -16.27 -19.28
N ASN A 176 20.92 -17.34 -18.53
CA ASN A 176 20.82 -18.72 -19.02
C ASN A 176 19.36 -19.17 -19.19
N GLY A 177 18.39 -18.30 -18.89
CA GLY A 177 16.96 -18.59 -18.97
C GLY A 177 16.37 -19.23 -17.70
N ASN A 178 17.17 -19.41 -16.64
CA ASN A 178 16.68 -19.94 -15.37
C ASN A 178 15.81 -18.90 -14.67
N VAL A 179 14.70 -19.35 -14.06
CA VAL A 179 13.82 -18.47 -13.29
C VAL A 179 14.53 -18.02 -12.01
N ILE A 180 14.64 -16.71 -11.82
CA ILE A 180 15.09 -16.08 -10.58
C ILE A 180 13.89 -15.81 -9.68
N SER A 181 12.79 -15.32 -10.25
CA SER A 181 11.52 -15.16 -9.55
C SER A 181 10.35 -15.27 -10.53
N ASN A 182 9.26 -15.89 -10.08
CA ASN A 182 7.96 -15.94 -10.75
C ASN A 182 6.86 -15.28 -9.91
N ARG A 183 7.27 -14.37 -9.02
CA ARG A 183 6.41 -13.63 -8.09
C ARG A 183 6.66 -12.12 -8.24
N VAL A 184 6.91 -11.68 -9.46
CA VAL A 184 7.31 -10.31 -9.75
C VAL A 184 6.08 -9.43 -9.94
N ALA A 185 5.99 -8.38 -9.13
CA ALA A 185 4.96 -7.36 -9.18
C ALA A 185 5.27 -6.30 -10.24
N ALA A 186 6.54 -5.93 -10.36
CA ALA A 186 7.02 -4.93 -11.31
C ALA A 186 8.51 -5.10 -11.63
N VAL A 187 8.91 -4.62 -12.81
CA VAL A 187 10.30 -4.59 -13.28
C VAL A 187 10.65 -3.15 -13.66
N ILE A 188 11.85 -2.70 -13.27
CA ILE A 188 12.39 -1.38 -13.61
C ILE A 188 13.70 -1.60 -14.37
N ILE A 189 13.84 -1.00 -15.55
CA ILE A 189 14.87 -1.32 -16.53
C ILE A 189 15.61 -0.04 -16.93
N ALA A 190 16.93 -0.10 -16.94
CA ALA A 190 17.82 0.92 -17.49
C ALA A 190 18.29 0.48 -18.88
N PRO A 191 18.00 1.25 -19.94
CA PRO A 191 18.26 0.87 -21.33
C PRO A 191 19.70 1.07 -21.80
N GLY A 192 20.57 1.62 -20.95
CA GLY A 192 22.01 1.74 -21.23
C GLY A 192 22.35 2.53 -22.50
N ASN A 193 23.51 2.20 -23.08
CA ASN A 193 23.96 2.84 -24.32
C ASN A 193 23.15 2.36 -25.54
N VAL A 194 23.05 3.19 -26.57
CA VAL A 194 22.44 2.78 -27.84
C VAL A 194 23.22 1.61 -28.44
N LEU A 195 22.54 0.49 -28.70
CA LEU A 195 23.11 -0.66 -29.41
C LEU A 195 22.86 -0.57 -30.93
N THR A 196 23.54 -1.44 -31.69
CA THR A 196 23.36 -1.47 -33.14
C THR A 196 21.92 -1.86 -33.48
N GLY A 197 21.28 -1.12 -34.39
CA GLY A 197 19.88 -1.36 -34.77
C GLY A 197 18.85 -0.62 -33.90
N GLN A 198 19.27 0.03 -32.81
CA GLN A 198 18.43 0.95 -32.05
C GLN A 198 18.51 2.36 -32.63
N ASN A 199 17.36 3.03 -32.78
CA ASN A 199 17.28 4.44 -33.15
C ASN A 199 16.39 5.23 -32.18
N ARG A 200 17.04 6.03 -31.31
CA ARG A 200 16.39 6.86 -30.29
C ARG A 200 16.14 8.30 -30.74
N ALA A 201 16.41 8.66 -32.00
CA ALA A 201 16.35 10.05 -32.49
C ALA A 201 14.94 10.50 -32.94
N GLY A 202 13.96 9.58 -32.97
CA GLY A 202 12.57 9.91 -33.27
C GLY A 202 11.90 10.69 -32.14
N ALA A 203 10.74 11.31 -32.42
CA ALA A 203 9.99 12.07 -31.41
C ALA A 203 9.49 11.21 -30.24
N ALA A 204 9.09 9.96 -30.53
CA ALA A 204 8.69 8.98 -29.53
C ALA A 204 9.04 7.56 -30.04
N PRO A 205 10.28 7.11 -29.90
CA PRO A 205 10.68 5.76 -30.31
C PRO A 205 10.07 4.71 -29.37
N ASN A 206 9.65 3.58 -29.91
CA ASN A 206 9.05 2.49 -29.13
C ASN A 206 10.06 1.81 -28.19
N ALA A 207 9.57 1.01 -27.25
CA ALA A 207 10.38 0.24 -26.28
C ALA A 207 11.54 -0.53 -26.93
N ASN A 208 11.31 -1.16 -28.08
CA ASN A 208 12.33 -1.93 -28.81
C ASN A 208 13.47 -1.09 -29.41
N GLN A 209 13.38 0.24 -29.36
CA GLN A 209 14.48 1.15 -29.72
C GLN A 209 15.36 1.51 -28.52
N TYR A 210 15.00 1.04 -27.32
CA TYR A 210 15.72 1.28 -26.07
C TYR A 210 16.13 -0.01 -25.38
N LEU A 211 15.19 -0.96 -25.28
CA LEU A 211 15.32 -2.19 -24.52
C LEU A 211 15.72 -3.35 -25.44
N ASP A 212 16.46 -4.28 -24.86
CA ASP A 212 17.20 -5.29 -25.60
C ASP A 212 16.45 -6.61 -25.69
N SER A 213 16.92 -7.45 -26.62
CA SER A 213 16.44 -8.81 -26.80
C SER A 213 17.59 -9.71 -27.19
N PHE A 214 17.57 -10.96 -26.74
CA PHE A 214 18.53 -11.96 -27.17
C PHE A 214 17.92 -13.36 -27.12
N SER A 215 18.59 -14.31 -27.77
CA SER A 215 18.14 -15.70 -27.83
C SER A 215 19.09 -16.65 -27.10
N ILE A 216 18.49 -17.64 -26.44
CA ILE A 216 19.17 -18.79 -25.80
C ILE A 216 18.65 -20.04 -26.50
N GLY A 217 19.47 -20.63 -27.38
CA GLY A 217 19.02 -21.71 -28.25
C GLY A 217 17.87 -21.23 -29.15
N ALA A 218 16.70 -21.88 -29.05
CA ALA A 218 15.50 -21.52 -29.80
C ALA A 218 14.59 -20.51 -29.10
N ALA A 219 14.80 -20.23 -27.80
CA ALA A 219 14.01 -19.27 -27.05
C ALA A 219 14.54 -17.85 -27.26
N THR A 220 13.64 -16.88 -27.42
CA THR A 220 13.98 -15.45 -27.48
C THR A 220 13.38 -14.75 -26.28
N TYR A 221 14.20 -13.97 -25.59
CA TYR A 221 13.80 -13.14 -24.46
C TYR A 221 13.95 -11.68 -24.85
N SER A 222 12.97 -10.89 -24.47
CA SER A 222 12.90 -9.48 -24.83
C SER A 222 12.46 -8.69 -23.61
N ASN A 223 13.16 -7.62 -23.30
CA ASN A 223 12.75 -6.67 -22.27
C ASN A 223 11.80 -5.61 -22.84
N ALA A 224 11.52 -5.61 -24.14
CA ALA A 224 10.81 -4.56 -24.86
C ALA A 224 9.33 -4.86 -25.15
N ASN A 225 8.86 -6.08 -24.91
CA ASN A 225 7.51 -6.52 -25.21
C ASN A 225 6.72 -6.85 -23.95
N TYR A 226 5.40 -6.76 -24.05
CA TYR A 226 4.48 -7.23 -23.03
C TYR A 226 3.19 -7.69 -23.73
N ASP A 227 3.11 -8.99 -23.97
CA ASP A 227 2.06 -9.61 -24.78
C ASP A 227 1.17 -10.56 -23.95
N MET A 228 1.68 -11.09 -22.83
CA MET A 228 0.98 -12.10 -22.01
C MET A 228 1.03 -11.78 -20.51
N PRO A 229 0.07 -12.23 -19.69
CA PRO A 229 0.03 -11.90 -18.26
C PRO A 229 1.29 -12.29 -17.48
N ASN A 230 1.89 -13.44 -17.82
CA ASN A 230 3.11 -13.98 -17.23
C ASN A 230 4.38 -13.56 -17.99
N GLU A 231 4.47 -12.31 -18.44
CA GLU A 231 5.59 -11.82 -19.26
C GLU A 231 6.95 -12.09 -18.61
N ASP A 232 7.92 -12.49 -19.43
CA ASP A 232 9.27 -12.86 -19.02
C ASP A 232 10.23 -11.68 -19.25
N PHE A 233 10.91 -11.23 -18.20
CA PHE A 233 12.00 -10.26 -18.26
C PHE A 233 13.33 -10.93 -17.96
N ILE A 234 14.43 -10.43 -18.55
CA ILE A 234 15.73 -11.10 -18.46
C ILE A 234 16.83 -10.19 -17.95
N MET A 235 17.59 -10.70 -16.97
CA MET A 235 18.88 -10.15 -16.56
C MET A 235 19.98 -10.79 -17.40
N GLY A 236 20.15 -10.27 -18.61
CA GLY A 236 21.26 -10.63 -19.48
C GLY A 236 22.61 -10.09 -18.99
N GLN A 237 23.68 -10.54 -19.64
CA GLN A 237 25.02 -10.04 -19.38
C GLN A 237 25.34 -8.93 -20.38
N ASP A 238 26.23 -8.00 -20.02
CA ASP A 238 26.62 -6.95 -20.97
C ASP A 238 27.35 -7.57 -22.17
N SER A 239 26.99 -7.15 -23.38
CA SER A 239 27.60 -7.57 -24.64
C SER A 239 29.12 -7.42 -24.64
N ARG A 240 29.67 -6.43 -23.90
CA ARG A 240 31.11 -6.21 -23.74
C ARG A 240 31.82 -7.32 -22.96
N ASP A 241 31.09 -8.11 -22.19
CA ASP A 241 31.62 -9.25 -21.42
C ASP A 241 31.45 -10.59 -22.13
N ILE A 242 30.68 -10.64 -23.22
CA ILE A 242 30.43 -11.87 -23.95
C ILE A 242 31.52 -12.05 -25.01
N THR A 243 32.37 -13.05 -24.81
CA THR A 243 33.41 -13.42 -25.78
C THR A 243 32.82 -14.21 -26.96
N GLU A 244 33.56 -14.29 -28.07
CA GLU A 244 33.22 -15.16 -29.22
C GLU A 244 33.20 -16.66 -28.85
N ALA A 245 33.87 -17.05 -27.77
CA ALA A 245 33.90 -18.44 -27.30
C ALA A 245 32.67 -18.83 -26.47
N ASP A 246 31.81 -17.87 -26.09
CA ASP A 246 30.61 -18.15 -25.32
C ASP A 246 29.52 -18.76 -26.22
N VAL A 247 29.32 -20.06 -26.06
CA VAL A 247 28.33 -20.87 -26.80
C VAL A 247 26.95 -20.87 -26.15
N SER A 248 26.78 -20.25 -24.97
CA SER A 248 25.49 -20.25 -24.27
C SER A 248 24.48 -19.26 -24.84
N VAL A 249 24.92 -18.38 -25.74
CA VAL A 249 24.09 -17.32 -26.35
C VAL A 249 24.15 -17.37 -27.87
N THR A 250 23.06 -16.99 -28.54
CA THR A 250 23.04 -16.83 -30.00
C THR A 250 23.72 -15.51 -30.39
N LYS A 251 24.56 -15.55 -31.43
CA LYS A 251 25.29 -14.38 -31.97
C LYS A 251 24.59 -13.80 -33.21
N PRO A 252 24.65 -12.47 -33.46
CA PRO A 252 25.30 -11.45 -32.63
C PRO A 252 24.54 -11.22 -31.31
N TYR A 253 25.28 -11.11 -30.20
CA TYR A 253 24.70 -10.86 -28.88
C TYR A 253 24.77 -9.37 -28.55
N GLN A 254 23.62 -8.73 -28.43
CA GLN A 254 23.49 -7.30 -28.17
C GLN A 254 22.57 -7.11 -26.97
N PHE A 255 23.18 -6.85 -25.83
CA PHE A 255 22.48 -6.66 -24.57
C PHE A 255 23.31 -5.76 -23.66
N ASN A 256 22.72 -4.74 -23.08
CA ASN A 256 23.28 -3.88 -22.05
C ASN A 256 22.24 -3.38 -21.04
N ASP A 257 20.97 -3.74 -21.22
CA ASP A 257 19.92 -3.52 -20.22
C ASP A 257 20.36 -3.97 -18.82
N LYS A 258 20.04 -3.14 -17.82
CA LYS A 258 20.15 -3.50 -16.39
C LYS A 258 18.78 -3.36 -15.77
N LEU A 259 18.36 -4.32 -14.96
CA LEU A 259 17.07 -4.23 -14.29
C LEU A 259 17.15 -4.57 -12.81
N VAL A 260 16.17 -4.04 -12.08
CA VAL A 260 15.78 -4.49 -10.75
C VAL A 260 14.29 -4.81 -10.79
N PHE A 261 13.81 -5.62 -9.86
CA PHE A 261 12.40 -5.99 -9.80
C PHE A 261 11.88 -5.92 -8.37
N ILE A 262 10.56 -5.74 -8.25
CA ILE A 262 9.81 -5.77 -7.00
C ILE A 262 9.04 -7.09 -6.99
N THR A 263 9.18 -7.90 -5.94
CA THR A 263 8.30 -9.05 -5.76
C THR A 263 6.99 -8.63 -5.11
N ILE A 264 5.92 -9.41 -5.32
CA ILE A 264 4.66 -9.17 -4.59
C ILE A 264 4.87 -9.28 -3.07
N ASP A 265 5.79 -10.12 -2.62
CA ASP A 265 6.11 -10.27 -1.19
C ASP A 265 6.71 -8.98 -0.60
N GLU A 266 7.65 -8.35 -1.32
CA GLU A 266 8.23 -7.05 -0.93
C GLU A 266 7.16 -5.95 -0.87
N LEU A 267 6.28 -5.91 -1.86
CA LEU A 267 5.18 -4.93 -1.89
C LEU A 267 4.20 -5.16 -0.75
N MET A 268 3.76 -6.41 -0.53
CA MET A 268 2.80 -6.74 0.53
C MET A 268 3.35 -6.47 1.92
N ALA A 269 4.65 -6.68 2.16
CA ALA A 269 5.25 -6.26 3.43
C ALA A 269 5.03 -4.75 3.70
N ALA A 270 5.22 -3.90 2.68
CA ALA A 270 5.00 -2.45 2.81
C ALA A 270 3.51 -2.10 3.01
N VAL A 271 2.60 -2.75 2.30
CA VAL A 271 1.16 -2.48 2.42
C VAL A 271 0.59 -3.01 3.74
N THR A 272 1.03 -4.18 4.22
CA THR A 272 0.65 -4.69 5.55
C THR A 272 1.10 -3.72 6.64
N ASN A 273 2.31 -3.15 6.54
CA ASN A 273 2.76 -2.11 7.48
C ASN A 273 1.88 -0.87 7.44
N ARG A 274 1.36 -0.48 6.27
CA ARG A 274 0.40 0.64 6.19
C ARG A 274 -0.92 0.27 6.88
N ALA A 275 -1.47 -0.90 6.56
CA ALA A 275 -2.73 -1.36 7.13
C ALA A 275 -2.66 -1.52 8.66
N SER A 276 -1.58 -2.10 9.17
CA SER A 276 -1.37 -2.24 10.62
C SER A 276 -1.24 -0.88 11.32
N ALA A 277 -0.63 0.11 10.67
CA ALA A 277 -0.51 1.46 11.22
C ALA A 277 -1.87 2.17 11.35
N GLU A 278 -2.80 1.98 10.39
CA GLU A 278 -4.16 2.54 10.49
C GLU A 278 -4.91 1.95 11.68
N SER A 279 -4.95 0.61 11.79
CA SER A 279 -5.63 -0.07 12.90
C SER A 279 -4.99 0.23 14.26
N SER A 280 -3.65 0.24 14.35
CA SER A 280 -2.93 0.56 15.59
C SER A 280 -3.23 1.98 16.07
N LYS A 281 -3.34 2.94 15.15
CA LYS A 281 -3.71 4.32 15.46
C LYS A 281 -5.13 4.39 16.01
N LEU A 282 -6.10 3.71 15.40
CA LEU A 282 -7.49 3.71 15.85
C LEU A 282 -7.66 3.03 17.20
N LEU A 283 -7.00 1.89 17.42
CA LEU A 283 -6.99 1.19 18.70
C LEU A 283 -6.37 2.02 19.82
N SER A 284 -5.27 2.72 19.54
CA SER A 284 -4.63 3.63 20.51
C SER A 284 -5.55 4.79 20.89
N GLN A 285 -6.24 5.38 19.90
CA GLN A 285 -7.22 6.45 20.14
C GLN A 285 -8.45 5.94 20.90
N TYR A 286 -8.93 4.74 20.58
CA TYR A 286 -10.00 4.08 21.32
C TYR A 286 -9.61 3.92 22.78
N ARG A 287 -8.43 3.36 23.08
CA ARG A 287 -7.96 3.16 24.45
C ARG A 287 -7.82 4.48 25.20
N ALA A 288 -7.25 5.51 24.56
CA ALA A 288 -7.11 6.83 25.18
C ALA A 288 -8.47 7.42 25.61
N LYS A 289 -9.55 7.10 24.91
CA LYS A 289 -10.91 7.52 25.25
C LYS A 289 -11.61 6.59 26.25
N ASN A 290 -11.42 5.28 26.15
CA ASN A 290 -12.23 4.27 26.86
C ASN A 290 -11.48 3.57 28.00
N THR A 291 -10.20 3.89 28.25
CA THR A 291 -9.28 3.26 29.22
C THR A 291 -8.88 1.81 28.92
N LEU A 292 -9.74 1.07 28.22
CA LEU A 292 -9.50 -0.27 27.72
C LEU A 292 -9.54 -0.27 26.19
N PHE A 293 -8.92 -1.28 25.59
CA PHE A 293 -9.09 -1.55 24.16
C PHE A 293 -10.45 -2.24 23.89
N PRO A 294 -10.97 -2.24 22.64
CA PRO A 294 -12.19 -2.99 22.35
C PRO A 294 -11.93 -4.49 22.47
N TYR A 295 -12.95 -5.25 22.89
CA TYR A 295 -12.88 -6.71 22.85
C TYR A 295 -12.78 -7.19 21.41
N ALA A 296 -11.94 -8.19 21.19
CA ALA A 296 -11.71 -8.78 19.89
C ALA A 296 -13.00 -9.40 19.32
N ALA A 297 -13.07 -9.45 18.00
CA ALA A 297 -14.09 -10.20 17.28
C ALA A 297 -13.78 -11.71 17.35
N ASN A 298 -14.82 -12.54 17.27
CA ASN A 298 -14.64 -13.99 17.28
C ASN A 298 -13.81 -14.46 16.09
N LEU A 299 -12.94 -15.45 16.32
CA LEU A 299 -12.32 -16.20 15.22
C LEU A 299 -13.41 -16.96 14.47
N GLY A 300 -13.28 -17.06 13.14
CA GLY A 300 -14.30 -17.68 12.31
C GLY A 300 -15.62 -16.90 12.30
N ALA A 301 -15.62 -15.61 12.67
CA ALA A 301 -16.69 -14.73 12.24
C ALA A 301 -16.79 -14.82 10.72
N THR A 302 -18.00 -15.02 10.18
CA THR A 302 -18.23 -14.79 8.76
C THR A 302 -17.71 -13.39 8.41
N PRO A 303 -17.16 -13.13 7.21
CA PRO A 303 -16.49 -11.86 6.81
C PRO A 303 -17.31 -10.56 6.95
N ASN A 304 -18.51 -10.63 7.52
CA ASN A 304 -19.53 -9.60 7.56
C ASN A 304 -19.90 -9.17 8.98
N ASN A 305 -19.21 -9.65 10.02
CA ASN A 305 -19.49 -9.18 11.38
C ASN A 305 -18.23 -9.21 12.26
N HIS A 306 -17.27 -8.32 11.95
CA HIS A 306 -16.14 -8.00 12.81
C HIS A 306 -16.60 -7.19 14.04
N ALA A 307 -17.63 -7.69 14.70
CA ALA A 307 -18.18 -7.16 15.93
C ALA A 307 -17.36 -7.65 17.11
N SER A 308 -17.12 -6.74 18.04
CA SER A 308 -16.65 -7.02 19.38
C SER A 308 -17.50 -8.11 20.02
N SER A 309 -16.84 -9.13 20.55
CA SER A 309 -17.51 -10.20 21.32
C SER A 309 -18.02 -9.74 22.69
N GLY A 310 -17.55 -8.59 23.16
CA GLY A 310 -17.83 -8.08 24.52
C GLY A 310 -17.08 -8.79 25.65
N THR A 311 -16.34 -9.87 25.36
CA THR A 311 -15.61 -10.65 26.38
C THR A 311 -14.22 -11.12 25.94
N ASN A 312 -13.97 -11.32 24.65
CA ASN A 312 -12.71 -11.89 24.19
C ASN A 312 -11.63 -10.81 24.12
N THR A 313 -10.51 -11.05 24.76
CA THR A 313 -9.35 -10.18 24.67
C THR A 313 -8.47 -10.49 23.46
N LYS A 314 -8.83 -11.52 22.69
CA LYS A 314 -8.07 -12.01 21.55
C LYS A 314 -8.95 -12.59 20.45
N GLY A 315 -8.55 -12.40 19.20
CA GLY A 315 -9.35 -12.80 18.02
C GLY A 315 -9.08 -11.90 16.81
N LEU A 316 -10.10 -11.67 15.98
CA LEU A 316 -9.99 -10.75 14.83
C LEU A 316 -10.17 -9.29 15.28
N LEU A 317 -9.68 -8.36 14.46
CA LEU A 317 -9.86 -6.92 14.69
C LEU A 317 -11.36 -6.52 14.70
N PRO A 318 -11.89 -5.88 15.76
CA PRO A 318 -13.32 -5.57 15.89
C PRO A 318 -13.68 -4.22 15.22
N ILE A 319 -13.77 -4.19 13.89
CA ILE A 319 -13.97 -2.95 13.15
C ILE A 319 -15.44 -2.52 13.01
N ASP A 320 -16.40 -3.45 12.94
CA ASP A 320 -17.78 -3.14 12.53
C ASP A 320 -18.67 -2.68 13.69
N MET A 321 -18.41 -3.21 14.89
CA MET A 321 -19.24 -2.96 16.06
C MET A 321 -18.43 -3.13 17.35
N THR A 322 -17.90 -2.03 17.89
CA THR A 322 -17.37 -1.97 19.26
C THR A 322 -18.47 -1.70 20.26
N ASP A 323 -19.50 -0.95 19.86
CA ASP A 323 -20.60 -0.52 20.73
C ASP A 323 -21.94 -0.50 19.98
N THR A 324 -23.03 -0.56 20.74
CA THR A 324 -24.40 -0.47 20.23
C THR A 324 -25.21 0.57 21.00
N CYS A 325 -25.97 1.37 20.26
CA CYS A 325 -27.00 2.27 20.74
C CYS A 325 -28.39 1.74 20.40
N SER A 326 -29.36 1.96 21.27
CA SER A 326 -30.75 1.57 21.04
C SER A 326 -31.72 2.68 21.45
N CYS A 327 -32.58 3.07 20.52
CA CYS A 327 -33.76 3.88 20.77
C CYS A 327 -34.97 2.95 20.94
N ALA A 328 -35.49 2.87 22.17
CA ALA A 328 -36.71 2.11 22.44
C ALA A 328 -37.96 2.82 21.90
N SER A 329 -37.91 4.15 21.81
CA SER A 329 -38.97 4.98 21.25
C SER A 329 -38.41 6.35 20.81
N ALA A 330 -39.26 7.19 20.22
CA ALA A 330 -38.95 8.59 19.96
C ALA A 330 -38.62 9.41 21.21
N SER A 331 -38.82 8.87 22.42
CA SER A 331 -38.64 9.56 23.71
C SER A 331 -37.66 8.90 24.66
N SER A 332 -37.01 7.81 24.22
CA SER A 332 -36.09 7.03 25.04
C SER A 332 -35.03 6.38 24.15
N CYS A 333 -33.78 6.81 24.32
CA CYS A 333 -32.64 6.26 23.62
C CYS A 333 -31.47 6.05 24.57
N SER A 334 -30.78 4.91 24.43
CA SER A 334 -29.66 4.48 25.23
C SER A 334 -28.41 4.40 24.36
N CYS A 335 -27.42 5.24 24.67
CA CYS A 335 -26.10 5.23 24.04
C CYS A 335 -25.05 5.55 25.09
N SER A 336 -24.10 4.63 25.31
CA SER A 336 -23.00 4.88 26.25
C SER A 336 -22.21 6.14 25.88
N PHE A 337 -21.84 6.94 26.89
CA PHE A 337 -20.92 8.09 26.72
C PHE A 337 -19.45 7.68 26.56
N ASN A 338 -19.16 6.38 26.56
CA ASN A 338 -17.84 5.84 26.24
C ASN A 338 -17.49 6.11 24.76
N PRO A 339 -18.24 5.60 23.77
CA PRO A 339 -18.02 5.91 22.36
C PRO A 339 -18.64 7.23 21.90
N ILE A 340 -19.59 7.80 22.64
CA ILE A 340 -20.29 9.05 22.24
C ILE A 340 -19.62 10.28 22.85
N LEU A 341 -19.31 11.27 22.01
CA LEU A 341 -18.83 12.57 22.47
C LEU A 341 -19.94 13.39 23.13
N ASN A 342 -21.10 13.40 22.50
CA ASN A 342 -22.30 14.07 22.99
C ASN A 342 -23.56 13.54 22.32
N VAL A 343 -24.67 13.74 23.00
CA VAL A 343 -26.02 13.65 22.47
C VAL A 343 -26.66 15.03 22.48
N VAL A 344 -27.22 15.44 21.35
CA VAL A 344 -28.03 16.65 21.24
C VAL A 344 -29.47 16.25 21.11
N PHE A 345 -30.29 16.65 22.08
CA PHE A 345 -31.73 16.55 21.94
C PHE A 345 -32.30 17.88 21.46
N ARG A 346 -32.92 17.87 20.28
CA ARG A 346 -33.57 19.04 19.68
C ARG A 346 -35.08 18.93 19.81
N ARG A 347 -35.68 19.98 20.35
CA ARG A 347 -37.15 20.10 20.44
C ARG A 347 -37.73 20.52 19.09
N GLY A 348 -38.67 19.74 18.55
CA GLY A 348 -39.29 20.03 17.25
C GLY A 348 -40.05 21.36 17.21
N GLY A 349 -40.56 21.83 18.35
CA GLY A 349 -41.25 23.13 18.48
C GLY A 349 -40.34 24.36 18.59
N GLY A 350 -39.01 24.20 18.52
CA GLY A 350 -38.05 25.32 18.41
C GLY A 350 -37.91 26.25 19.63
N THR A 351 -38.59 25.99 20.74
CA THR A 351 -38.54 26.86 21.92
C THR A 351 -37.33 26.55 22.81
N ALA A 352 -36.75 27.60 23.41
CA ALA A 352 -35.53 27.47 24.20
C ALA A 352 -35.72 26.75 25.54
N TRP A 353 -34.72 25.97 25.95
CA TRP A 353 -34.60 25.47 27.32
C TRP A 353 -34.32 26.63 28.30
N THR A 354 -34.78 26.55 29.54
CA THR A 354 -34.65 27.63 30.53
C THR A 354 -33.65 27.34 31.64
N SER A 355 -33.31 26.07 31.83
CA SER A 355 -32.38 25.62 32.88
C SER A 355 -31.71 24.31 32.47
N SER A 356 -30.55 24.05 33.06
CA SER A 356 -29.84 22.78 32.91
C SER A 356 -29.15 22.35 34.19
N ALA A 357 -28.74 21.08 34.24
CA ALA A 357 -27.99 20.49 35.34
C ALA A 357 -27.03 19.41 34.81
N GLY A 358 -25.96 19.13 35.58
CA GLY A 358 -24.96 18.13 35.23
C GLY A 358 -24.18 18.50 33.95
N SER A 359 -23.85 17.50 33.16
CA SER A 359 -23.05 17.63 31.93
C SER A 359 -23.87 18.06 30.70
N CYS A 360 -24.97 18.80 30.91
CA CYS A 360 -25.87 19.23 29.85
C CYS A 360 -25.91 20.76 29.72
N THR A 361 -25.79 21.25 28.48
CA THR A 361 -25.79 22.67 28.15
C THR A 361 -26.87 22.99 27.11
N PRO A 362 -27.78 23.94 27.39
CA PRO A 362 -28.81 24.35 26.44
C PRO A 362 -28.29 25.40 25.46
N SER A 363 -28.71 25.31 24.20
CA SER A 363 -28.52 26.33 23.17
C SER A 363 -29.78 26.44 22.33
N GLY A 364 -30.62 27.44 22.63
CA GLY A 364 -31.96 27.52 22.04
C GLY A 364 -32.76 26.22 22.31
N ALA A 365 -33.29 25.62 21.24
CA ALA A 365 -34.08 24.40 21.31
C ALA A 365 -33.27 23.11 21.55
N ASP A 366 -31.94 23.22 21.50
CA ASP A 366 -31.03 22.10 21.63
C ASP A 366 -30.56 21.97 23.07
N CYS A 367 -30.54 20.74 23.59
CA CYS A 367 -29.84 20.39 24.82
C CYS A 367 -28.73 19.41 24.49
N THR A 368 -27.48 19.82 24.67
CA THR A 368 -26.31 18.99 24.41
C THR A 368 -25.81 18.41 25.72
N CYS A 369 -25.75 17.09 25.82
CA CYS A 369 -25.21 16.38 26.98
C CYS A 369 -23.96 15.59 26.59
N THR A 370 -22.89 15.71 27.39
CA THR A 370 -21.64 14.93 27.27
C THR A 370 -21.50 13.87 28.37
N GLY A 371 -22.57 13.65 29.13
CA GLY A 371 -22.63 12.78 30.29
C GLY A 371 -23.99 12.90 30.98
N ALA A 372 -24.08 12.43 32.23
CA ALA A 372 -25.29 12.55 33.02
C ALA A 372 -25.69 14.02 33.27
N GLY A 373 -26.97 14.33 33.10
CA GLY A 373 -27.49 15.69 33.27
C GLY A 373 -28.88 15.88 32.69
N SER A 374 -29.36 17.12 32.66
CA SER A 374 -30.66 17.44 32.07
C SER A 374 -30.76 18.87 31.56
N CYS A 375 -31.71 19.11 30.66
CA CYS A 375 -32.26 20.44 30.39
C CYS A 375 -33.76 20.44 30.69
N THR A 376 -34.23 21.54 31.28
CA THR A 376 -35.61 21.67 31.71
C THR A 376 -36.21 22.99 31.27
N ARG A 377 -37.52 22.95 31.02
CA ARG A 377 -38.36 24.11 30.77
C ARG A 377 -39.76 23.83 31.29
N THR A 378 -40.21 24.57 32.30
CA THR A 378 -41.52 24.33 32.93
C THR A 378 -41.65 22.86 33.35
N THR A 379 -42.65 22.12 32.85
CA THR A 379 -42.84 20.68 33.11
C THR A 379 -42.12 19.77 32.11
N ARG A 380 -41.42 20.34 31.12
CA ARG A 380 -40.74 19.61 30.06
C ARG A 380 -39.29 19.35 30.41
N THR A 381 -38.84 18.12 30.23
CA THR A 381 -37.51 17.64 30.60
C THR A 381 -36.91 16.82 29.47
N PHE A 382 -35.61 16.93 29.32
CA PHE A 382 -34.73 15.96 28.67
C PHE A 382 -33.61 15.66 29.65
N SER A 383 -33.31 14.38 29.88
CA SER A 383 -32.31 13.95 30.85
C SER A 383 -31.57 12.72 30.37
N CYS A 384 -30.27 12.67 30.62
CA CYS A 384 -29.41 11.52 30.43
C CYS A 384 -28.84 11.06 31.77
N ASP A 385 -28.73 9.74 31.97
CA ASP A 385 -28.01 9.17 33.11
C ASP A 385 -26.54 8.87 32.77
N THR A 386 -25.81 8.27 33.72
CA THR A 386 -24.39 7.93 33.55
C THR A 386 -24.15 6.79 32.55
N ASN A 387 -25.15 5.94 32.33
CA ASN A 387 -25.09 4.84 31.37
C ASN A 387 -25.47 5.31 29.95
N GLY A 388 -25.90 6.56 29.83
CA GLY A 388 -26.32 7.16 28.57
C GLY A 388 -27.75 6.83 28.17
N LEU A 389 -28.60 6.42 29.11
CA LEU A 389 -30.04 6.38 28.92
C LEU A 389 -30.59 7.81 28.95
N CYS A 390 -31.05 8.27 27.80
CA CYS A 390 -31.55 9.61 27.57
C CYS A 390 -33.05 9.61 27.26
N THR A 391 -33.84 10.23 28.12
CA THR A 391 -35.31 10.27 28.02
C THR A 391 -35.83 11.70 27.99
N HIS A 392 -37.01 11.89 27.39
CA HIS A 392 -37.71 13.17 27.45
C HIS A 392 -39.22 13.00 27.59
N ASN A 393 -39.90 14.04 28.09
CA ASN A 393 -41.36 14.14 28.12
C ASN A 393 -41.90 15.27 27.22
N VAL A 394 -41.07 15.77 26.29
CA VAL A 394 -41.44 16.79 25.31
C VAL A 394 -42.46 16.23 24.32
N GLY A 395 -43.64 16.85 24.24
CA GLY A 395 -44.66 16.53 23.24
C GLY A 395 -44.42 17.25 21.91
N GLY A 396 -45.14 16.82 20.86
CA GLY A 396 -45.03 17.36 19.49
C GLY A 396 -44.22 16.45 18.56
N ALA A 397 -44.35 16.68 17.25
CA ALA A 397 -43.59 15.97 16.23
C ALA A 397 -42.16 16.54 16.09
N ASN A 398 -41.29 15.81 15.37
CA ASN A 398 -39.94 16.25 14.96
C ASN A 398 -38.94 16.48 16.11
N ASN A 399 -39.12 15.81 17.25
CA ASN A 399 -38.05 15.73 18.25
C ASN A 399 -36.97 14.78 17.75
N THR A 400 -35.71 15.14 17.93
CA THR A 400 -34.59 14.34 17.44
C THR A 400 -33.48 14.23 18.47
N TYR A 401 -32.89 13.04 18.55
CA TYR A 401 -31.60 12.78 19.18
C TYR A 401 -30.54 12.84 18.09
N THR A 402 -29.45 13.58 18.31
CA THR A 402 -28.29 13.59 17.42
C THR A 402 -27.06 13.16 18.20
N TYR A 403 -26.47 12.04 17.80
CA TYR A 403 -25.27 11.46 18.40
C TYR A 403 -24.05 11.83 17.57
N SER A 404 -22.97 12.22 18.24
CA SER A 404 -21.67 12.47 17.61
C SER A 404 -20.61 11.52 18.16
N VAL A 405 -19.81 10.92 17.27
CA VAL A 405 -18.71 10.00 17.62
C VAL A 405 -17.34 10.70 17.51
N PRO A 406 -16.30 10.23 18.22
CA PRO A 406 -14.92 10.71 18.10
C PRO A 406 -14.29 10.33 16.77
N SER A 407 -13.12 10.92 16.46
CA SER A 407 -12.45 10.72 15.16
C SER A 407 -12.01 9.29 14.86
N TYR A 408 -11.79 8.48 15.90
CA TYR A 408 -11.41 7.07 15.74
C TYR A 408 -12.60 6.16 15.44
N ALA A 409 -13.83 6.66 15.60
CA ALA A 409 -15.04 5.87 15.49
C ALA A 409 -15.90 6.32 14.31
N ASP A 410 -16.68 5.38 13.79
CA ASP A 410 -17.70 5.66 12.79
C ASP A 410 -19.02 4.99 13.15
N ILE A 411 -20.11 5.50 12.58
CA ILE A 411 -21.44 4.91 12.73
C ILE A 411 -21.69 4.05 11.50
N TYR A 412 -21.70 2.73 11.70
CA TYR A 412 -21.69 1.75 10.64
C TYR A 412 -23.07 1.46 10.08
N SER A 413 -24.05 1.32 10.97
CA SER A 413 -25.41 1.00 10.59
C SER A 413 -26.41 1.73 11.47
N ALA A 414 -27.58 2.02 10.89
CA ALA A 414 -28.73 2.56 11.60
C ALA A 414 -29.98 1.75 11.22
N GLY A 415 -30.73 1.33 12.23
CA GLY A 415 -32.04 0.70 12.06
C GLY A 415 -33.16 1.71 11.76
N ALA A 416 -34.39 1.23 11.59
CA ALA A 416 -35.56 2.08 11.37
C ALA A 416 -35.64 3.21 12.41
N GLY A 417 -36.10 4.40 12.05
CA GLY A 417 -36.20 5.53 12.99
C GLY A 417 -34.90 6.28 13.29
N CYS A 418 -33.77 5.80 12.77
CA CYS A 418 -32.47 6.46 12.82
C CYS A 418 -31.85 6.58 11.42
N ILE A 419 -31.10 7.65 11.17
CA ILE A 419 -30.36 7.86 9.92
C ILE A 419 -28.94 8.33 10.21
N ILE A 420 -28.00 7.94 9.35
CA ILE A 420 -26.60 8.39 9.39
C ILE A 420 -26.45 9.64 8.53
N SER A 421 -25.76 10.65 9.06
CA SER A 421 -25.48 11.91 8.39
C SER A 421 -24.03 12.31 8.67
N GLY A 422 -23.11 11.84 7.81
CA GLY A 422 -21.67 11.92 8.07
C GLY A 422 -21.31 11.19 9.36
N VAL A 423 -20.52 11.81 10.24
CA VAL A 423 -20.09 11.26 11.55
C VAL A 423 -21.16 11.40 12.66
N ARG A 424 -22.42 11.56 12.28
CA ARG A 424 -23.54 11.76 13.21
C ARG A 424 -24.67 10.80 12.89
N ALA A 425 -25.39 10.41 13.92
CA ALA A 425 -26.66 9.70 13.77
C ALA A 425 -27.79 10.56 14.31
N VAL A 426 -28.89 10.61 13.56
CA VAL A 426 -30.10 11.32 13.94
C VAL A 426 -31.22 10.30 14.13
N CYS A 427 -31.76 10.22 15.34
CA CYS A 427 -32.87 9.32 15.67
C CYS A 427 -34.10 10.13 16.07
N ASN A 428 -35.25 9.74 15.55
CA ASN A 428 -36.56 10.35 15.84
C ASN A 428 -37.64 9.32 16.17
N ASN A 429 -37.31 8.03 16.16
CA ASN A 429 -38.20 6.94 16.51
C ASN A 429 -37.39 5.74 17.04
N ALA A 430 -38.09 4.65 17.40
CA ALA A 430 -37.46 3.40 17.81
C ALA A 430 -36.53 2.87 16.71
N GLY A 431 -35.29 2.52 17.07
CA GLY A 431 -34.20 2.18 16.16
C GLY A 431 -32.91 1.76 16.87
N THR A 432 -31.90 1.36 16.12
CA THR A 432 -30.57 0.99 16.64
C THR A 432 -29.47 1.72 15.87
N LEU A 433 -28.31 1.90 16.50
CA LEU A 433 -27.08 2.36 15.82
C LEU A 433 -25.93 1.47 16.25
N THR A 434 -25.03 1.14 15.34
CA THR A 434 -23.79 0.41 15.65
C THR A 434 -22.60 1.32 15.42
N ILE A 435 -21.66 1.30 16.36
CA ILE A 435 -20.45 2.12 16.33
C ILE A 435 -19.27 1.17 16.23
N GLY A 436 -18.31 1.47 15.36
CA GLY A 436 -17.08 0.69 15.19
C GLY A 436 -15.86 1.59 14.96
N LEU A 437 -14.71 0.99 14.64
CA LEU A 437 -13.48 1.73 14.37
C LEU A 437 -13.53 2.37 12.98
N LYS A 438 -13.08 3.60 12.81
CA LYS A 438 -13.12 4.32 11.53
C LYS A 438 -11.95 3.93 10.62
N GLU A 439 -11.94 2.68 10.16
CA GLU A 439 -10.96 2.23 9.17
C GLU A 439 -11.18 2.92 7.81
N PRO A 440 -10.12 3.21 7.04
CA PRO A 440 -10.25 3.74 5.69
C PRO A 440 -11.07 2.82 4.78
N ASP A 441 -11.77 3.40 3.78
CA ASP A 441 -12.59 2.62 2.85
C ASP A 441 -11.81 1.50 2.15
N TRP A 442 -10.57 1.80 1.72
CA TRP A 442 -9.69 0.82 1.08
C TRP A 442 -9.37 -0.39 1.96
N PHE A 443 -9.31 -0.20 3.29
CA PHE A 443 -9.01 -1.27 4.23
C PHE A 443 -10.13 -2.30 4.19
N LYS A 444 -11.38 -1.82 4.22
CA LYS A 444 -12.58 -2.67 4.18
C LYS A 444 -12.83 -3.26 2.81
N THR A 445 -12.72 -2.46 1.74
CA THR A 445 -12.91 -2.93 0.36
C THR A 445 -11.91 -4.01 -0.01
N ASN A 446 -10.67 -3.91 0.48
CA ASN A 446 -9.65 -4.95 0.29
C ASN A 446 -9.68 -6.06 1.34
N LEU A 447 -10.63 -6.04 2.29
CA LEU A 447 -10.79 -7.08 3.32
C LEU A 447 -9.56 -7.24 4.24
N TRP A 448 -8.84 -6.16 4.56
CA TRP A 448 -7.66 -6.24 5.44
C TRP A 448 -7.99 -6.71 6.85
N GLN A 449 -9.22 -6.49 7.31
CA GLN A 449 -9.70 -6.98 8.61
C GLN A 449 -9.64 -8.51 8.77
N ASP A 450 -9.60 -9.25 7.67
CA ASP A 450 -9.49 -10.73 7.68
C ASP A 450 -8.06 -11.23 7.93
N TYR A 451 -7.07 -10.33 7.87
CA TYR A 451 -5.63 -10.65 7.94
C TYR A 451 -4.95 -10.08 9.18
N PHE A 452 -5.74 -9.63 10.14
CA PHE A 452 -5.25 -9.13 11.42
C PHE A 452 -5.83 -9.91 12.58
N TYR A 453 -4.96 -10.67 13.22
CA TYR A 453 -5.18 -11.15 14.57
C TYR A 453 -4.83 -10.04 15.56
N TYR A 454 -5.61 -9.92 16.61
CA TYR A 454 -5.55 -8.85 17.58
C TYR A 454 -5.68 -9.44 18.98
N GLU A 455 -4.79 -9.00 19.87
CA GLU A 455 -4.81 -9.40 21.28
C GLU A 455 -4.41 -8.24 22.18
N TRP A 456 -5.08 -8.12 23.32
CA TRP A 456 -4.79 -7.13 24.34
C TRP A 456 -4.93 -7.72 25.73
N SER A 457 -4.34 -7.10 26.74
CA SER A 457 -4.46 -7.54 28.12
C SER A 457 -5.22 -6.53 28.98
N PRO A 458 -6.23 -6.97 29.76
CA PRO A 458 -6.86 -6.13 30.77
C PRO A 458 -5.97 -5.92 32.00
N LEU A 459 -4.94 -6.76 32.16
CA LEU A 459 -3.86 -6.57 33.12
C LEU A 459 -2.77 -5.78 32.41
N ILE A 460 -2.51 -4.57 32.87
CA ILE A 460 -1.52 -3.67 32.28
C ILE A 460 -0.20 -4.43 32.06
N ALA A 461 0.35 -4.33 30.85
CA ALA A 461 1.71 -4.73 30.52
C ALA A 461 1.99 -6.24 30.67
N ASN A 462 1.06 -7.11 30.25
CA ASN A 462 1.18 -8.56 30.41
C ASN A 462 1.56 -9.33 29.12
N LEU A 463 1.56 -8.68 27.96
CA LEU A 463 2.02 -9.32 26.72
C LEU A 463 3.52 -9.08 26.53
N GLN A 464 4.17 -9.98 25.80
CA GLN A 464 5.58 -9.86 25.42
C GLN A 464 5.73 -10.03 23.92
N ALA A 465 6.54 -9.20 23.26
CA ALA A 465 6.89 -9.34 21.84
C ALA A 465 8.42 -9.41 21.69
N GLY A 466 8.94 -10.61 21.45
CA GLY A 466 10.37 -10.91 21.50
C GLY A 466 10.95 -10.63 22.88
N LEU A 467 11.86 -9.66 22.97
CA LEU A 467 12.43 -9.19 24.25
C LEU A 467 11.67 -8.01 24.86
N THR A 468 10.66 -7.48 24.17
CA THR A 468 9.88 -6.33 24.64
C THR A 468 8.80 -6.85 25.57
N THR A 469 8.99 -6.68 26.87
CA THR A 469 7.98 -6.97 27.87
C THR A 469 7.10 -5.75 28.12
N GLY A 470 5.98 -5.97 28.79
CA GLY A 470 5.14 -4.88 29.23
C GLY A 470 4.15 -4.39 28.19
N VAL A 471 3.85 -5.19 27.18
CA VAL A 471 2.97 -4.80 26.09
C VAL A 471 1.51 -4.91 26.51
N ASP A 472 0.71 -3.88 26.20
CA ASP A 472 -0.72 -3.85 26.53
C ASP A 472 -1.60 -4.43 25.41
N ALA A 473 -1.19 -4.24 24.16
CA ALA A 473 -1.85 -4.82 23.00
C ALA A 473 -0.90 -5.00 21.82
N ILE A 474 -1.19 -6.04 21.05
CA ILE A 474 -0.50 -6.41 19.82
C ILE A 474 -1.50 -6.58 18.68
N LEU A 475 -1.00 -6.37 17.48
CA LEU A 475 -1.65 -6.69 16.23
C LEU A 475 -0.70 -7.60 15.45
N ILE A 476 -1.21 -8.66 14.84
CA ILE A 476 -0.41 -9.60 14.07
C ILE A 476 -0.99 -9.67 12.66
N GLY A 477 -0.20 -9.23 11.69
CA GLY A 477 -0.51 -9.36 10.28
C GLY A 477 -0.20 -10.79 9.84
N THR A 478 -1.23 -11.61 9.66
CA THR A 478 -1.17 -13.07 9.57
C THR A 478 -0.66 -13.63 8.24
N GLY A 479 -0.21 -12.74 7.34
CA GLY A 479 0.14 -13.10 5.97
C GLY A 479 -0.99 -13.83 5.24
N ASP A 480 -0.62 -14.59 4.20
CA ASP A 480 -1.55 -15.49 3.54
C ASP A 480 -1.67 -16.80 4.34
N ARG A 481 -2.78 -17.54 4.26
CA ARG A 481 -2.89 -18.75 5.10
C ARG A 481 -1.85 -19.79 4.70
N LEU A 482 -1.07 -20.28 5.67
CA LEU A 482 -0.09 -21.33 5.42
C LEU A 482 -0.79 -22.60 4.90
N ALA A 483 -0.28 -23.15 3.79
CA ALA A 483 -0.75 -24.42 3.23
C ALA A 483 -0.41 -25.65 4.11
N ILE A 484 0.21 -25.44 5.29
CA ILE A 484 0.81 -26.48 6.13
C ILE A 484 0.25 -26.42 7.55
N THR A 485 -1.01 -26.79 7.69
CA THR A 485 -1.31 -27.90 8.60
C THR A 485 -1.20 -29.16 7.74
N GLU A 486 -0.55 -30.24 8.22
CA GLU A 486 -0.24 -31.49 7.50
C GLU A 486 -1.43 -32.24 6.83
N ALA A 487 -2.59 -31.62 6.62
CA ALA A 487 -3.82 -32.29 6.22
C ALA A 487 -4.72 -31.47 5.27
N ARG A 488 -4.19 -30.72 4.28
CA ARG A 488 -5.09 -30.04 3.32
C ARG A 488 -4.68 -30.08 1.84
N PRO A 489 -5.59 -30.50 0.94
CA PRO A 489 -5.42 -30.34 -0.50
C PRO A 489 -5.57 -28.87 -0.92
N THR A 490 -4.74 -28.46 -1.88
CA THR A 490 -4.80 -27.16 -2.56
C THR A 490 -6.19 -26.90 -3.17
N GLY A 491 -6.70 -25.67 -3.02
CA GLY A 491 -7.89 -25.19 -3.76
C GLY A 491 -9.27 -25.35 -3.10
N SER A 492 -9.36 -25.71 -1.81
CA SER A 492 -10.66 -25.70 -1.11
C SER A 492 -10.99 -24.32 -0.51
N PRO A 493 -12.26 -23.85 -0.55
CA PRO A 493 -12.71 -22.69 0.23
C PRO A 493 -12.45 -22.93 1.70
N ILE A 494 -11.92 -21.93 2.39
CA ILE A 494 -11.57 -22.03 3.80
C ILE A 494 -12.84 -21.68 4.59
N PRO A 495 -13.42 -22.60 5.37
CA PRO A 495 -14.53 -22.24 6.23
C PRO A 495 -14.06 -21.17 7.22
N PRO A 496 -14.96 -20.26 7.67
CA PRO A 496 -14.71 -19.45 8.84
C PRO A 496 -14.41 -20.39 10.02
N THR A 497 -13.14 -20.59 10.33
CA THR A 497 -12.70 -21.48 11.40
C THR A 497 -12.35 -20.65 12.62
N SER A 498 -12.77 -21.11 13.79
CA SER A 498 -12.41 -20.52 15.08
C SER A 498 -11.02 -20.97 15.55
N ASP A 499 -10.34 -21.81 14.77
CA ASP A 499 -9.05 -22.38 15.12
C ASP A 499 -7.91 -21.40 14.81
N ILE A 500 -7.19 -20.99 15.85
CA ILE A 500 -6.09 -20.02 15.82
C ILE A 500 -4.91 -20.47 14.95
N THR A 501 -4.75 -21.78 14.74
CA THR A 501 -3.68 -22.36 13.91
C THR A 501 -3.80 -21.98 12.43
N TYR A 502 -4.95 -21.45 12.01
CA TYR A 502 -5.18 -20.92 10.67
C TYR A 502 -4.91 -19.41 10.54
N TYR A 503 -4.53 -18.75 11.63
CA TYR A 503 -4.31 -17.30 11.68
C TYR A 503 -2.90 -16.92 12.11
N LEU A 504 -2.23 -17.71 12.93
CA LEU A 504 -0.88 -17.39 13.37
C LEU A 504 0.09 -18.47 12.88
N ASP A 505 1.38 -18.19 12.82
CA ASP A 505 2.40 -19.09 12.32
C ASP A 505 3.68 -19.13 13.14
N SER A 506 3.52 -19.52 14.40
CA SER A 506 4.65 -19.96 15.20
C SER A 506 4.20 -20.80 16.40
N ILE A 507 5.16 -21.09 17.28
CA ILE A 507 4.98 -21.78 18.58
C ILE A 507 3.79 -21.22 19.38
N GLU A 508 3.47 -19.94 19.18
CA GLU A 508 2.34 -19.24 19.78
C GLU A 508 0.98 -19.91 19.56
N ASN A 509 0.83 -20.58 18.42
CA ASN A 509 -0.36 -21.36 18.08
C ASN A 509 -0.62 -22.52 19.04
N THR A 510 0.39 -22.89 19.84
CA THR A 510 0.46 -24.19 20.52
C THR A 510 0.56 -24.08 22.04
N ASN A 511 1.16 -23.01 22.58
CA ASN A 511 1.46 -22.92 24.01
C ASN A 511 0.68 -21.84 24.78
N ASN A 512 0.07 -20.86 24.11
CA ASN A 512 -0.77 -19.81 24.70
C ASN A 512 -0.10 -19.12 25.93
N ASP A 513 1.20 -18.83 25.82
CA ASP A 513 2.03 -18.30 26.92
C ASP A 513 2.12 -16.77 26.95
N LEU A 514 1.40 -16.07 26.06
CA LEU A 514 1.40 -14.61 25.89
C LEU A 514 2.76 -14.03 25.39
N VAL A 515 3.64 -14.89 24.86
CA VAL A 515 4.97 -14.51 24.35
C VAL A 515 5.03 -14.59 22.83
N TYR A 516 4.96 -13.42 22.22
CA TYR A 516 4.92 -13.20 20.79
C TYR A 516 6.27 -13.08 20.14
N ASP A 517 6.29 -13.37 18.84
CA ASP A 517 7.45 -13.17 18.02
C ASP A 517 7.95 -11.72 18.06
N ALA A 518 9.25 -11.53 17.86
CA ALA A 518 9.84 -10.21 17.83
C ALA A 518 9.30 -9.40 16.63
N VAL A 519 9.05 -8.11 16.83
CA VAL A 519 8.58 -7.19 15.77
C VAL A 519 9.51 -7.09 14.55
N ASN A 520 10.75 -7.56 14.65
CA ASN A 520 11.73 -7.56 13.57
C ASN A 520 12.04 -8.96 13.04
N LYS A 521 11.27 -9.98 13.44
CA LYS A 521 11.44 -11.35 12.95
C LYS A 521 11.24 -11.36 11.43
N GLN A 522 12.19 -11.96 10.72
CA GLN A 522 12.18 -12.00 9.26
C GLN A 522 11.17 -13.04 8.78
N LYS A 523 10.34 -12.67 7.81
CA LYS A 523 9.42 -13.58 7.17
C LYS A 523 10.15 -14.66 6.37
N SER A 524 9.54 -15.84 6.27
CA SER A 524 9.96 -16.99 5.50
C SER A 524 8.73 -17.74 4.96
N ASN A 525 8.94 -18.79 4.16
CA ASN A 525 7.84 -19.64 3.68
C ASN A 525 7.08 -20.38 4.80
N LEU A 526 7.66 -20.46 6.00
CA LEU A 526 7.09 -21.10 7.19
C LEU A 526 6.80 -20.08 8.30
N HIS A 527 7.03 -18.79 8.05
CA HIS A 527 6.82 -17.70 9.00
C HIS A 527 6.41 -16.43 8.23
N ASN A 528 5.14 -16.15 8.10
CA ASN A 528 4.59 -15.04 7.34
C ASN A 528 3.80 -14.06 8.22
N ASP A 529 3.74 -14.31 9.52
CA ASP A 529 3.24 -13.38 10.51
C ASP A 529 4.15 -12.15 10.64
N GLN A 530 3.56 -11.05 11.06
CA GLN A 530 4.29 -9.85 11.47
C GLN A 530 3.63 -9.26 12.71
N VAL A 531 4.38 -9.24 13.81
CA VAL A 531 3.93 -8.66 15.08
C VAL A 531 4.13 -7.15 15.06
N TYR A 532 3.12 -6.43 15.52
CA TYR A 532 3.10 -4.98 15.73
C TYR A 532 2.67 -4.68 17.16
N ILE A 533 3.41 -3.83 17.86
CA ILE A 533 3.05 -3.35 19.20
C ILE A 533 2.17 -2.10 19.05
N ILE A 534 0.97 -2.12 19.63
CA ILE A 534 0.04 -0.98 19.58
C ILE A 534 0.33 0.00 20.72
N SER A 535 0.53 -0.52 21.93
CA SER A 535 0.93 0.27 23.10
C SER A 535 1.87 -0.57 23.96
N PRO A 536 3.08 -0.05 24.27
CA PRO A 536 3.87 -0.57 25.38
C PRO A 536 3.27 -0.14 26.73
#